data_AF-A0A847V635-F1
#
_entry.id   AF-A0A847V635-F1
#
_cell.length_a   1.000
_cell.length_b   1.000
_cell.length_c   1.000
_cell.angle_alpha   90.00
_cell.angle_beta   90.00
_cell.angle_gamma   90.00
#
_symmetry.space_group_name_H-M   'P 1'
#
loop_
_entity.id
_entity.type
_entity.pdbx_description
1 polymer ?
#
loop_
_entity_poly.entity_id
_entity_poly.type
_entity_poly.pdbx_seq_one_letter_code
_entity_poly.pdbx_strand_id
1 'polypeptide(L)' 'MRCDICARESETLFKARHRDRGGVKICEGCLRREMDRLVSSSGGSCC' A
#
# COMPACT_ATOMS: atom_id res chain seq x y z
N MET A 1 -11.55 4.47 11.21
CA MET A 1 -11.55 3.19 10.46
C MET A 1 -10.19 2.53 10.63
N ARG A 2 -10.08 1.18 10.63
CA ARG A 2 -8.82 0.48 10.94
C ARG A 2 -8.12 -0.02 9.68
N CYS A 3 -6.80 0.20 9.60
CA CYS A 3 -5.96 -0.25 8.48
C CYS A 3 -5.75 -1.77 8.51
N ASP A 4 -5.98 -2.46 7.39
CA ASP A 4 -5.82 -3.92 7.26
C ASP A 4 -4.36 -4.40 7.40
N ILE A 5 -3.38 -3.51 7.19
CA ILE A 5 -1.95 -3.84 7.23
C ILE A 5 -1.35 -3.60 8.61
N CYS A 6 -1.46 -2.37 9.13
CA CYS A 6 -0.80 -1.99 10.40
C CYS A 6 -1.76 -1.88 11.58
N ALA A 7 -3.04 -2.19 11.38
CA ALA A 7 -4.06 -2.18 12.42
C ALA A 7 -4.22 -0.83 13.16
N ARG A 8 -3.68 0.27 12.63
CA ARG A 8 -3.88 1.62 13.17
C ARG A 8 -5.24 2.17 12.77
N GLU A 9 -5.82 2.96 13.65
CA GLU A 9 -6.97 3.79 13.32
C GLU A 9 -6.54 4.98 12.46
N SER A 10 -7.34 5.27 11.45
CA SER A 10 -7.19 6.43 10.58
C SER A 10 -8.57 6.92 10.15
N GLU A 11 -8.66 8.23 9.95
CA GLU A 11 -9.86 8.88 9.44
C GLU A 11 -10.07 8.57 7.95
N THR A 12 -8.97 8.36 7.22
CA THR A 12 -8.96 8.02 5.80
C THR A 12 -8.29 6.66 5.56
N LEU A 13 -8.91 5.84 4.71
CA LEU A 13 -8.35 4.59 4.22
C LEU A 13 -8.41 4.55 2.70
N PHE A 14 -7.36 4.01 2.09
CA PHE A 14 -7.17 3.88 0.66
C PHE A 14 -7.32 2.43 0.24
N LYS A 15 -7.98 2.20 -0.90
CA LYS A 15 -8.07 0.87 -1.50
C LYS A 15 -6.76 0.57 -2.23
N ALA A 16 -6.08 -0.50 -1.82
CA ALA A 16 -4.90 -1.02 -2.48
C ALA A 16 -5.11 -2.49 -2.81
N ARG A 17 -4.41 -3.00 -3.84
CA ARG A 17 -4.47 -4.42 -4.22
C ARG A 17 -3.23 -5.13 -3.68
N HIS A 18 -3.38 -5.81 -2.56
CA HIS A 18 -2.34 -6.64 -1.98
C HIS A 18 -2.23 -7.96 -2.74
N ARG A 19 -1.01 -8.37 -3.06
CA ARG A 19 -0.74 -9.58 -3.89
C ARG A 19 -1.36 -10.85 -3.30
N ASP A 20 -1.35 -10.96 -1.98
CA ASP A 20 -1.77 -12.16 -1.24
C ASP A 20 -3.26 -12.15 -0.83
N ARG A 21 -3.84 -10.96 -0.66
CA ARG A 21 -5.17 -10.76 -0.03
C ARG A 21 -6.20 -10.10 -0.93
N GLY A 22 -5.83 -9.71 -2.16
CA GLY A 22 -6.70 -8.97 -3.06
C GLY A 22 -6.89 -7.52 -2.62
N GLY A 23 -8.11 -6.99 -2.68
CA GLY A 23 -8.39 -5.59 -2.32
C GLY A 23 -8.40 -5.37 -0.80
N VAL A 24 -7.46 -4.58 -0.30
CA VAL A 24 -7.32 -4.22 1.12
C VAL A 24 -7.51 -2.72 1.34
N LYS A 25 -7.93 -2.31 2.55
CA LYS A 25 -8.04 -0.90 2.92
C LYS A 25 -6.90 -0.51 3.86
N ILE A 26 -6.04 0.40 3.41
CA ILE A 26 -4.82 0.76 4.10
C ILE A 26 -4.77 2.25 4.41
N CYS A 27 -4.13 2.63 5.51
CA CYS A 27 -3.91 4.04 5.83
C CYS A 27 -2.85 4.68 4.91
N GLU A 28 -2.79 6.01 4.88
CA GLU A 28 -1.83 6.77 4.05
C GLU A 28 -0.38 6.30 4.25
N GLY A 29 0.03 6.05 5.50
CA GLY A 29 1.41 5.61 5.80
C GLY A 29 1.74 4.20 5.30
N CYS A 30 0.74 3.33 5.12
CA CYS A 30 0.94 2.04 4.46
C CYS A 30 0.93 2.21 2.94
N LEU A 31 0.06 3.07 2.41
CA LEU A 31 0.02 3.38 0.99
C LEU A 31 1.35 3.96 0.50
N ARG A 32 1.91 4.96 1.19
CA ARG A 32 3.21 5.57 0.82
C ARG A 32 4.34 4.53 0.82
N ARG A 33 4.36 3.60 1.78
CA ARG A 33 5.36 2.52 1.82
C ARG A 33 5.20 1.51 0.69
N GLU A 34 3.97 1.18 0.32
CA GLU A 34 3.71 0.31 -0.83
C GLU A 34 4.07 1.00 -2.16
N MET A 35 3.76 2.30 -2.30
CA MET A 35 4.18 3.09 -3.46
C MET A 35 5.70 3.21 -3.55
N ASP A 36 6.38 3.44 -2.43
CA ASP A 36 7.85 3.46 -2.37
C ASP A 36 8.46 2.12 -2.79
N ARG A 37 7.89 1.00 -2.33
CA ARG A 37 8.31 -0.35 -2.76
C ARG A 37 8.04 -0.64 -4.24
N LEU A 38 6.97 -0.09 -4.80
CA LEU A 38 6.67 -0.18 -6.24
C LEU A 38 7.67 0.65 -7.05
N VAL A 39 8.02 1.85 -6.59
CA VAL A 39 8.98 2.74 -7.27
C VAL A 39 10.41 2.22 -7.13
N SER A 40 10.80 1.65 -5.99
CA SER A 40 12.13 1.04 -5.77
C SER A 40 12.35 -0.30 -6.48
N SER A 41 11.33 -0.88 -7.13
CA SER A 41 11.52 -1.97 -8.10
C SER A 41 11.74 -1.49 -9.54
N SER A 42 12.02 -0.20 -9.74
CA SER A 42 12.49 0.35 -11.03
C SER A 42 14.01 0.33 -11.12
N GLY A 43 14.61 -0.83 -10.81
CA GLY A 43 15.89 -1.27 -11.37
C GLY A 43 15.65 -2.06 -12.67
N GLY A 44 14.70 -1.61 -13.49
CA GLY A 44 14.29 -2.28 -14.72
C GLY A 44 14.41 -1.32 -15.89
N SER A 45 15.51 -1.48 -16.62
CA SER A 45 15.72 -1.04 -18.01
C SER A 45 14.40 -0.76 -18.74
N CYS A 46 14.10 0.52 -18.96
CA CYS A 46 13.25 0.87 -20.10
C CYS A 46 14.05 0.51 -21.36
N CYS A 47 13.47 -0.41 -22.14
CA CYS A 47 13.89 -0.75 -23.50
C CYS A 47 13.83 0.46 -24.43
#